data_AF-A0A084VPK0-F1
#
_entry.id   AF-A0A084VPK0-F1
#
_cell.length_a   1.000
_cell.length_b   1.000
_cell.length_c   1.000
_cell.angle_alpha   90.00
_cell.angle_beta   90.00
_cell.angle_gamma   90.00
#
_symmetry.space_group_name_H-M   'P 1'
#
loop_
_entity.id
_entity.type
_entity.pdbx_description
1 polymer ?
#
loop_
_entity_poly.entity_id
_entity_poly.type
_entity_poly.pdbx_seq_one_letter_code
_entity_poly.pdbx_strand_id
1 'polypeptide(L)' 'MPIKKLLAPAEKPHKCSLCSKSFPTPGDLKSHTYVHNGSWPFKCHICSRGFSKQTNLKNHLFLHTGKYN' A
#
# COMPACT_ATOMS: atom_id res chain seq x y z
N MET A 1 -5.01 29.32 24.49
CA MET A 1 -5.75 28.09 24.87
C MET A 1 -5.10 26.90 24.18
N PRO A 2 -4.60 25.87 24.90
CA PRO A 2 -4.02 24.71 24.25
C PRO A 2 -5.15 23.83 23.73
N ILE A 3 -5.26 23.72 22.41
CA ILE A 3 -6.24 22.88 21.74
C ILE A 3 -5.85 21.44 22.05
N LYS A 4 -6.66 20.77 22.87
CA LYS A 4 -6.54 19.35 23.20
C LYS A 4 -6.65 18.59 21.88
N LYS A 5 -5.55 17.96 21.45
CA LYS A 5 -5.52 17.07 20.30
C LYS A 5 -6.27 15.80 20.69
N LEU A 6 -7.60 15.82 20.58
CA LEU A 6 -8.41 14.60 20.65
C LEU A 6 -7.88 13.67 19.55
N LEU A 7 -7.46 12.46 19.93
CA LEU A 7 -7.21 11.39 18.98
C LEU A 7 -8.53 11.11 18.27
N ALA A 8 -8.73 11.73 17.11
CA ALA A 8 -9.84 11.40 16.22
C ALA A 8 -9.68 9.93 15.79
N PRO A 9 -10.78 9.15 15.66
CA PRO A 9 -10.73 7.80 15.11
C PRO A 9 -10.02 7.88 13.77
N ALA A 10 -8.95 7.08 13.58
CA ALA A 10 -8.01 7.15 12.46
C ALA A 10 -8.66 7.74 11.21
N GLU A 11 -8.54 9.06 11.03
CA GLU A 11 -9.25 9.75 9.98
C GLU A 11 -8.63 9.28 8.66
N LYS A 12 -9.45 8.71 7.80
CA LYS A 12 -9.05 8.25 6.48
C LYS A 12 -9.69 9.18 5.45
N PRO A 13 -9.20 10.43 5.30
CA PRO A 13 -9.85 11.42 4.44
C PRO A 13 -9.75 11.05 2.95
N HIS A 14 -8.83 10.16 2.57
CA HIS A 14 -8.57 9.81 1.18
C HIS A 14 -9.41 8.61 0.74
N LYS A 15 -10.61 8.86 0.20
CA LYS A 15 -11.51 7.84 -0.33
C LYS A 15 -11.13 7.43 -1.76
N CYS A 16 -11.21 6.14 -2.05
CA CYS A 16 -11.09 5.64 -3.42
C CYS A 16 -12.33 6.00 -4.24
N SER A 17 -12.15 6.39 -5.50
CA SER A 17 -13.24 6.66 -6.43
C SER A 17 -13.83 5.40 -7.06
N LEU A 18 -13.08 4.30 -7.06
CA LEU A 18 -13.46 3.03 -7.68
C LEU A 18 -14.06 2.03 -6.68
N CYS A 19 -13.93 2.28 -5.38
CA CYS A 19 -14.54 1.47 -4.32
C CYS A 19 -14.74 2.28 -3.02
N SER A 20 -15.45 1.71 -2.06
CA SER A 20 -15.75 2.40 -0.78
C SER A 20 -14.60 2.41 0.25
N LYS A 21 -13.37 2.06 -0.15
CA LYS A 21 -12.22 2.07 0.77
C LYS A 21 -11.66 3.47 0.95
N SER A 22 -11.25 3.78 2.18
CA SER A 22 -10.58 5.04 2.53
C SER A 22 -9.21 4.78 3.15
N PHE A 23 -8.30 5.73 2.97
CA PHE A 23 -6.90 5.66 3.39
C PHE A 23 -6.48 6.90 4.18
N PRO A 24 -5.53 6.76 5.13
CA PRO A 24 -5.04 7.85 5.96
C PRO A 24 -4.12 8.82 5.21
N THR A 25 -3.48 8.36 4.14
CA THR A 25 -2.57 9.18 3.33
C THR A 25 -2.90 9.08 1.84
N PRO A 26 -2.59 10.11 1.04
CA PRO A 26 -2.80 10.05 -0.41
C PRO A 26 -1.86 9.03 -1.06
N GLY A 27 -0.69 8.77 -0.47
CA GLY A 27 0.25 7.75 -0.94
C GLY A 27 -0.31 6.33 -0.80
N ASP A 28 -1.03 6.05 0.27
CA ASP A 28 -1.70 4.75 0.45
C ASP A 28 -2.90 4.60 -0.50
N LEU A 29 -3.68 5.67 -0.73
CA LEU A 29 -4.74 5.67 -1.75
C LEU A 29 -4.15 5.43 -3.15
N LYS A 30 -3.08 6.13 -3.53
CA LYS A 30 -2.40 5.93 -4.82
C LYS A 30 -1.84 4.51 -4.95
N SER A 31 -1.29 3.96 -3.88
CA SER A 31 -0.83 2.57 -3.85
C SER A 31 -1.96 1.56 -4.01
N HIS A 32 -3.15 1.90 -3.51
CA HIS A 32 -4.33 1.08 -3.64
C HIS A 32 -4.88 1.05 -5.07
N THR A 33 -4.86 2.15 -5.82
CA THR A 33 -5.43 2.19 -7.18
C THR A 33 -4.79 1.19 -8.15
N TYR A 34 -3.56 0.75 -7.91
CA TYR A 34 -2.92 -0.32 -8.68
C TYR A 34 -3.71 -1.64 -8.67
N VAL A 35 -4.51 -1.91 -7.64
CA VAL A 35 -5.36 -3.12 -7.58
C VAL A 35 -6.50 -3.07 -8.61
N HIS A 36 -6.99 -1.87 -8.92
CA HIS A 36 -8.05 -1.68 -9.91
C HIS A 36 -7.49 -1.71 -11.33
N ASN A 37 -6.32 -1.11 -11.53
CA ASN A 37 -5.70 -1.03 -12.85
C ASN A 37 -4.91 -2.29 -13.23
N GLY A 38 -4.64 -3.19 -12.28
CA GLY A 38 -3.76 -4.35 -12.50
C GLY A 38 -2.32 -4.00 -12.88
N SER A 39 -1.96 -2.71 -12.81
CA SER A 39 -0.68 -2.17 -13.25
C SER A 39 0.13 -1.76 -12.03
N TRP A 40 0.81 -2.75 -11.46
CA TRP A 40 1.73 -2.51 -10.36
C TRP A 40 3.08 -2.01 -10.88
N PRO A 41 3.65 -0.94 -10.29
CA PRO A 41 4.93 -0.39 -10.72
C PRO A 41 6.10 -1.36 -10.47
N PHE A 42 5.97 -2.27 -9.52
CA PHE A 42 6.99 -3.24 -9.18
C PHE A 42 6.43 -4.65 -9.37
N LYS A 43 7.05 -5.46 -10.23
CA LYS A 43 6.63 -6.84 -10.47
C LYS A 43 7.76 -7.81 -10.12
N CYS A 44 7.39 -8.93 -9.50
CA CYS A 44 8.31 -10.03 -9.28
C CYS A 44 8.62 -10.70 -10.62
N HIS A 45 9.89 -10.85 -10.96
CA HIS A 45 10.31 -11.52 -12.19
C HIS A 45 10.17 -13.05 -12.11
N ILE A 46 10.02 -13.62 -10.90
CA ILE A 46 9.92 -15.07 -10.68
C ILE A 46 8.48 -15.55 -10.82
N CYS A 47 7.51 -14.87 -10.18
CA CYS A 47 6.10 -15.28 -10.16
C CYS A 47 5.14 -14.25 -10.75
N SER A 48 5.64 -13.17 -11.35
CA SER A 48 4.86 -12.08 -11.95
C SER A 48 3.94 -11.31 -10.97
N ARG A 49 4.04 -11.56 -9.66
CA ARG A 49 3.24 -10.86 -8.65
C ARG A 49 3.58 -9.36 -8.60
N GLY A 50 2.55 -8.51 -8.63
CA GLY A 50 2.68 -7.06 -8.56
C GLY A 50 2.67 -6.50 -7.13
N PHE A 51 3.44 -5.43 -6.91
CA PHE A 51 3.58 -4.72 -5.64
C PHE A 51 3.49 -3.21 -5.84
N SER A 52 2.88 -2.53 -4.88
CA SER A 52 2.74 -1.07 -4.88
C SER A 52 3.98 -0.32 -4.39
N LYS A 53 4.84 -0.99 -3.61
CA LYS A 53 6.06 -0.43 -3.00
C LYS A 53 7.26 -1.34 -3.29
N GLN A 54 8.42 -0.75 -3.55
CA GLN A 54 9.66 -1.49 -3.84
C GLN A 54 10.12 -2.34 -2.64
N THR A 55 9.98 -1.81 -1.41
CA THR A 55 10.31 -2.53 -0.16
C THR A 55 9.52 -3.82 -0.04
N ASN A 56 8.24 -3.82 -0.41
CA ASN A 56 7.39 -5.01 -0.39
C ASN A 56 7.85 -6.04 -1.44
N LEU A 57 8.25 -5.60 -2.64
CA LEU A 57 8.83 -6.49 -3.65
C LEU A 57 10.14 -7.10 -3.15
N LYS A 58 11.04 -6.30 -2.55
CA LYS A 58 12.30 -6.80 -1.97
C LYS A 58 12.03 -7.87 -0.91
N ASN A 59 11.15 -7.57 0.05
CA ASN A 59 10.71 -8.52 1.09
C ASN A 59 10.14 -9.82 0.48
N HIS A 60 9.33 -9.71 -0.57
CA HIS A 60 8.80 -10.85 -1.29
C HIS A 60 9.88 -11.69 -1.99
N LEU A 61 10.88 -11.05 -2.61
CA LEU A 61 11.97 -11.76 -3.28
C LEU A 61 12.78 -12.62 -2.30
N PHE A 62 12.88 -12.21 -1.03
CA PHE A 62 13.54 -13.04 -0.01
C PHE A 62 12.87 -14.41 0.16
N LEU A 63 11.53 -14.48 0.02
CA LEU A 63 10.77 -15.74 0.09
C LEU A 63 11.14 -16.70 -1.04
N HIS A 64 11.46 -16.17 -2.23
CA HIS A 64 11.92 -16.99 -3.36
C HIS A 64 13.36 -17.48 -3.18
N THR A 65 14.22 -16.65 -2.58
CA THR A 65 15.62 -17.02 -2.35
C THR A 65 15.82 -17.92 -1.12
N GLY A 66 14.76 -18.21 -0.36
CA GLY A 66 14.79 -19.16 0.75
C GLY A 66 15.69 -18.74 1.92
N LYS A 67 16.11 -17.47 2.01
CA LYS A 67 16.92 -16.96 3.13
C LYS A 67 16.03 -16.49 4.27
N TYR A 68 15.29 -17.43 4.85
CA TYR A 68 14.91 -17.32 6.25
C TYR A 68 16.18 -17.69 7.02
N ASN A 69 16.80 -16.72 7.67
CA ASN A 69 17.77 -17.05 8.73
C ASN A 69 16.98 -17.50 9.96
#